data_AF-V6RYD2-F1
#
_entry.id   AF-V6RYD2-F1
#
_cell.length_a   1.000
_cell.length_b   1.000
_cell.length_c   1.000
_cell.angle_alpha   90.00
_cell.angle_beta   90.00
_cell.angle_gamma   90.00
#
_symmetry.space_group_name_H-M   'P 1'
#
loop_
_entity.id
_entity.type
_entity.pdbx_description
1 polymer ?
#
loop_
_entity_poly.entity_id
_entity_poly.type
_entity_poly.pdbx_seq_one_letter_code
_entity_poly.pdbx_strand_id
1 'polypeptide(L)'
;MELRGIILYDIQLNGDLNGVYTNNLTPNAELFTETAHFLRDESFGDFINGLMLYEAFYFDFESGRVNAILEFRIVNGLITARWWREGEDRIEDNLLFTGEGYRMNHHQIVIAYTN
;
A
#
# COMPACT_ATOMS: atom_id res chain seq x y z
N MET A 1 9.61 11.96 9.32
CA MET A 1 8.46 11.04 9.31
C MET A 1 8.79 9.89 10.24
N GLU A 2 7.86 9.53 11.12
CA GLU A 2 8.04 8.44 12.10
C GLU A 2 7.46 7.14 11.51
N LEU A 3 8.16 6.02 11.71
CA LEU A 3 7.71 4.71 11.27
C LEU A 3 6.40 4.34 11.98
N ARG A 4 5.32 4.14 11.21
CA ARG A 4 4.01 3.74 11.74
C ARG A 4 3.87 2.24 11.88
N GLY A 5 4.42 1.50 10.93
CA GLY A 5 4.36 0.05 10.98
C GLY A 5 4.97 -0.60 9.77
N ILE A 6 4.80 -1.91 9.72
CA ILE A 6 5.16 -2.74 8.59
C ILE A 6 3.90 -3.48 8.15
N ILE A 7 3.70 -3.53 6.85
CA ILE A 7 2.70 -4.39 6.23
C ILE A 7 3.41 -5.47 5.40
N LEU A 8 2.95 -6.71 5.55
CA LEU A 8 3.28 -7.84 4.70
C LEU A 8 2.08 -8.13 3.80
N TYR A 9 2.25 -7.96 2.50
CA TYR A 9 1.25 -8.36 1.51
C TYR A 9 1.52 -9.76 0.98
N ASP A 10 0.49 -10.61 1.00
CA ASP A 10 0.45 -11.82 0.20
C ASP A 10 -0.14 -11.52 -1.19
N ILE A 11 0.64 -11.78 -2.23
CA ILE A 11 0.26 -11.64 -3.64
C ILE A 11 -0.58 -12.85 -4.05
N GLN A 12 -1.84 -12.58 -4.41
CA GLN A 12 -2.80 -13.58 -4.86
C GLN A 12 -2.57 -13.94 -6.35
N LEU A 13 -3.17 -15.05 -6.79
CA LEU A 13 -3.02 -15.54 -8.17
C LEU A 13 -3.46 -14.53 -9.25
N ASN A 14 -4.41 -13.65 -8.92
CA ASN A 14 -4.91 -12.61 -9.82
C ASN A 14 -4.12 -11.29 -9.74
N GLY A 15 -3.10 -11.21 -8.87
CA GLY A 15 -2.31 -10.02 -8.61
C GLY A 15 -2.80 -9.19 -7.43
N ASP A 16 -3.97 -9.50 -6.85
CA ASP A 16 -4.47 -8.79 -5.68
C ASP A 16 -3.54 -8.98 -4.48
N LEU A 17 -3.62 -8.03 -3.56
CA LEU A 17 -2.83 -8.05 -2.33
C LEU A 17 -3.75 -8.23 -1.13
N ASN A 18 -3.32 -9.08 -0.21
CA ASN A 18 -3.92 -9.18 1.12
C ASN A 18 -2.87 -8.86 2.18
N GLY A 19 -3.10 -7.81 2.95
CA GLY A 19 -2.14 -7.23 3.88
C GLY A 19 -2.36 -7.69 5.32
N VAL A 20 -1.26 -8.09 5.97
CA VAL A 20 -1.18 -8.31 7.42
C VAL A 20 -0.19 -7.30 8.02
N TYR A 21 -0.53 -6.75 9.19
CA TYR A 21 0.13 -5.57 9.76
C TYR A 21 0.84 -5.84 11.07
N THR A 22 1.95 -5.14 11.28
CA THR A 22 2.57 -4.94 12.59
C THR A 22 2.74 -3.45 12.83
N ASN A 23 1.79 -2.85 13.54
CA ASN A 23 1.79 -1.41 13.84
C ASN A 23 2.62 -1.13 15.09
N ASN A 24 3.32 0.00 15.08
CA ASN A 24 3.82 0.58 16.31
C ASN A 24 2.62 1.19 17.04
N LEU A 25 2.44 0.87 18.33
CA LEU A 25 1.37 1.39 19.18
C LEU A 25 1.36 2.94 19.12
N THR A 26 0.54 3.54 18.24
CA THR A 26 0.46 4.99 18.10
C THR A 26 -1.01 5.44 18.02
N PRO A 27 -1.39 6.54 18.70
CA PRO A 27 -2.81 6.85 18.93
C PRO A 27 -3.62 7.28 17.71
N ASN A 28 -2.97 7.64 16.58
CA ASN A 28 -3.63 8.30 15.46
C ASN A 28 -3.30 7.61 14.13
N ALA A 29 -4.34 7.20 13.40
CA ALA A 29 -4.33 6.56 12.07
C ALA A 29 -3.42 5.32 11.95
N GLU A 30 -4.03 4.14 12.14
CA GLU A 30 -3.36 2.85 12.02
C GLU A 30 -4.04 2.02 10.92
N LEU A 31 -3.24 1.44 10.02
CA LEU A 31 -3.71 0.47 9.05
C LEU A 31 -3.86 -0.88 9.78
N PHE A 32 -5.08 -1.37 9.98
CA PHE A 32 -5.29 -2.65 10.66
C PHE A 32 -5.36 -3.84 9.72
N THR A 33 -5.93 -3.65 8.54
CA THR A 33 -6.10 -4.66 7.49
C THR A 33 -6.29 -3.93 6.18
N GLU A 34 -5.74 -4.45 5.09
CA GLU A 34 -5.93 -3.93 3.75
C GLU A 34 -6.04 -5.05 2.75
N THR A 35 -6.97 -4.90 1.84
CA THR A 35 -7.01 -5.68 0.63
C THR A 35 -6.94 -4.71 -0.53
N ALA A 36 -6.09 -5.02 -1.51
CA ALA A 36 -5.88 -4.18 -2.68
C ALA A 36 -6.17 -5.00 -3.95
N HIS A 37 -7.21 -4.63 -4.67
CA HIS A 37 -7.57 -5.22 -5.95
C HIS A 37 -6.73 -4.60 -7.06
N PHE A 38 -6.06 -5.44 -7.83
CA PHE A 38 -5.10 -4.96 -8.82
C PHE A 38 -5.80 -4.36 -10.04
N LEU A 39 -5.48 -3.09 -10.31
CA LEU A 39 -5.95 -2.38 -11.49
C LEU A 39 -5.06 -2.74 -12.67
N ARG A 40 -5.59 -3.52 -13.60
CA ARG A 40 -4.87 -4.03 -14.79
C ARG A 40 -4.52 -2.97 -15.84
N ASP A 41 -4.60 -1.68 -15.52
CA ASP A 41 -4.62 -0.65 -16.54
C ASP A 41 -3.21 -0.33 -17.10
N GLU A 42 -3.07 -0.65 -18.39
CA GLU A 42 -2.13 -0.26 -19.47
C GLU A 42 -0.61 -0.09 -19.24
N SER A 43 -0.08 -0.08 -18.01
CA SER A 43 1.36 0.04 -17.74
C SER A 43 1.83 -1.08 -16.82
N PHE A 44 1.87 -2.31 -17.33
CA PHE A 44 2.35 -3.43 -16.52
C PHE A 44 3.86 -3.29 -16.27
N GLY A 45 4.20 -2.83 -15.07
CA GLY A 45 5.52 -2.97 -14.51
C GLY A 45 5.77 -4.39 -14.06
N ASP A 46 7.00 -4.89 -14.20
CA ASP A 46 7.42 -6.04 -13.42
C ASP A 46 7.84 -5.57 -12.01
N PHE A 47 8.11 -6.51 -11.11
CA PHE A 47 8.65 -6.21 -9.78
C PHE A 47 10.14 -5.78 -9.82
N ILE A 48 10.65 -5.33 -10.98
CA ILE A 48 12.00 -4.79 -11.13
C ILE A 48 11.92 -3.30 -11.46
N ASN A 49 11.16 -2.90 -12.49
CA ASN A 49 10.91 -1.51 -12.83
C ASN A 49 9.47 -1.33 -13.33
N GLY A 50 8.70 -0.50 -12.63
CA GLY A 50 7.26 -0.53 -12.85
C GLY A 50 6.43 0.49 -12.08
N LEU A 51 5.18 0.61 -12.52
CA LEU A 51 4.10 1.22 -11.76
C LEU A 51 2.99 0.17 -11.63
N MET A 52 2.49 -0.04 -10.42
CA MET A 52 1.33 -0.90 -10.17
C MET A 52 0.30 -0.10 -9.38
N LEU A 53 -0.95 -0.16 -9.80
CA LEU A 53 -2.06 0.54 -9.18
C LEU A 53 -3.07 -0.47 -8.64
N TYR A 54 -3.66 -0.15 -7.50
CA TYR A 54 -4.67 -0.99 -6.87
C TYR A 54 -5.80 -0.14 -6.31
N GLU A 55 -7.03 -0.64 -6.42
CA GLU A 55 -8.15 -0.23 -5.59
C GLU A 55 -7.97 -0.88 -4.22
N ALA A 56 -7.68 -0.08 -3.20
CA ALA A 56 -7.44 -0.57 -1.86
C ALA A 56 -8.56 -0.14 -0.91
N PHE A 57 -8.74 -0.88 0.16
CA PHE A 57 -9.43 -0.36 1.33
C PHE A 57 -8.65 -0.75 2.56
N TYR A 58 -8.67 0.10 3.57
CA TYR A 58 -8.11 -0.20 4.88
C TYR A 58 -9.13 0.07 5.98
N PHE A 59 -8.86 -0.47 7.15
CA PHE A 59 -9.59 -0.11 8.37
C PHE A 59 -8.74 0.85 9.19
N ASP A 60 -9.34 1.97 9.56
CA ASP A 60 -8.87 2.94 10.54
C ASP A 60 -9.71 2.83 11.83
N PHE A 61 -9.10 3.08 12.98
CA PHE A 61 -9.80 2.97 14.27
C PHE A 61 -10.89 4.04 14.46
N GLU A 62 -10.67 5.26 13.96
CA GLU A 62 -11.58 6.39 14.16
C GLU A 62 -12.66 6.46 13.08
N SER A 63 -12.26 6.22 11.83
CA SER A 63 -13.13 6.41 10.66
C SER A 63 -13.78 5.11 10.17
N GLY A 64 -13.34 3.96 10.69
CA GLY A 64 -13.78 2.65 10.21
C GLY A 64 -13.16 2.30 8.86
N ARG A 65 -13.94 1.68 7.97
CA ARG A 65 -13.46 1.31 6.63
C ARG A 65 -13.27 2.56 5.77
N VAL A 66 -12.08 2.71 5.20
CA VAL A 66 -11.72 3.80 4.29
C VAL A 66 -11.27 3.20 2.96
N ASN A 67 -11.85 3.66 1.86
CA ASN A 67 -11.38 3.31 0.53
C ASN A 67 -10.21 4.20 0.12
N ALA A 68 -9.25 3.60 -0.58
CA ALA A 68 -8.02 4.24 -0.99
C ALA A 68 -7.57 3.74 -2.36
N ILE A 69 -6.66 4.48 -2.99
CA ILE A 69 -5.88 4.01 -4.12
C ILE A 69 -4.46 3.77 -3.64
N LEU A 70 -3.95 2.56 -3.87
CA LEU A 70 -2.56 2.21 -3.62
C LEU A 70 -1.77 2.29 -4.93
N GLU A 71 -0.66 3.02 -4.89
CA GLU A 71 0.33 3.08 -5.95
C GLU A 71 1.64 2.47 -5.47
N PHE A 72 2.16 1.49 -6.21
CA PHE A 72 3.54 1.03 -6.11
C PHE A 72 4.35 1.57 -7.28
N ARG A 73 5.35 2.37 -6.98
CA ARG A 73 6.41 2.74 -7.91
C ARG A 73 7.63 1.88 -7.62
N ILE A 74 8.08 1.13 -8.62
CA ILE A 74 9.16 0.15 -8.47
C ILE A 74 10.35 0.61 -9.30
N VAL A 75 11.51 0.76 -8.65
CA VAL A 75 12.77 1.13 -9.30
C VAL A 75 13.87 0.21 -8.77
N ASN A 76 14.44 -0.60 -9.67
CA ASN A 76 15.44 -1.62 -9.34
C ASN A 76 15.01 -2.55 -8.17
N GLY A 77 13.73 -2.93 -8.16
CA GLY A 77 13.14 -3.81 -7.14
C GLY A 77 12.80 -3.15 -5.80
N LEU A 78 13.18 -1.89 -5.59
CA LEU A 78 12.70 -1.08 -4.47
C LEU A 78 11.31 -0.56 -4.78
N ILE A 79 10.37 -0.74 -3.84
CA ILE A 79 8.98 -0.32 -3.95
C ILE A 79 8.79 0.93 -3.10
N THR A 80 8.35 2.02 -3.72
CA THR A 80 7.75 3.17 -3.04
C THR A 80 6.23 3.04 -3.12
N ALA A 81 5.57 2.95 -1.97
CA ALA A 81 4.13 2.81 -1.84
C ALA A 81 3.48 4.12 -1.43
N ARG A 82 2.34 4.46 -2.02
CA ARG A 82 1.55 5.65 -1.70
C ARG A 82 0.07 5.32 -1.64
N TRP A 83 -0.60 5.74 -0.58
CA TRP A 83 -2.03 5.53 -0.36
C TRP A 83 -2.76 6.86 -0.43
N TRP A 84 -3.64 7.00 -1.42
CA TRP A 84 -4.48 8.17 -1.61
C TRP A 84 -5.89 7.85 -1.18
N ARG A 85 -6.62 8.79 -0.57
CA ARG A 85 -8.05 8.58 -0.34
C ARG A 85 -8.79 8.47 -1.68
N GLU A 86 -9.69 7.50 -1.80
CA GLU A 86 -10.50 7.34 -3.00
C GLU A 86 -11.45 8.54 -3.19
N GLY A 87 -11.57 9.03 -4.43
CA GLY A 87 -12.45 10.14 -4.78
C GLY A 87 -11.87 11.54 -4.53
N GLU A 88 -10.65 11.62 -3.98
CA GLU A 88 -9.90 12.87 -3.83
C GLU A 88 -8.79 12.99 -4.90
N ASP A 89 -8.38 14.22 -5.20
CA ASP A 89 -7.29 14.48 -6.14
C ASP A 89 -5.97 13.89 -5.59
N ARG A 90 -5.14 13.28 -6.46
CA ARG A 90 -3.82 12.73 -6.07
C ARG A 90 -2.76 13.82 -5.91
N ILE A 91 -3.00 14.74 -4.98
CA ILE A 91 -2.08 15.81 -4.55
C ILE A 91 -1.62 15.54 -3.12
N GLU A 92 -0.37 15.85 -2.78
CA GLU A 92 0.27 15.46 -1.50
C GLU A 92 -0.58 15.72 -0.23
N ASP A 93 -1.45 16.74 -0.21
CA ASP A 93 -2.35 17.02 0.91
C ASP A 93 -3.39 15.91 1.18
N ASN A 94 -3.71 15.07 0.19
CA ASN A 94 -4.64 13.95 0.29
C ASN A 94 -3.93 12.59 0.47
N LEU A 95 -2.61 12.61 0.66
CA LEU A 95 -1.82 11.42 0.91
C LEU A 95 -2.11 10.93 2.33
N LEU A 96 -2.60 9.69 2.45
CA LEU A 96 -2.90 9.09 3.73
C LEU A 96 -1.63 8.52 4.36
N PHE A 97 -0.88 7.78 3.55
CA PHE A 97 0.34 7.09 3.95
C PHE A 97 1.34 7.06 2.80
N THR A 98 2.62 6.93 3.15
CA THR A 98 3.71 6.61 2.23
C THR A 98 4.54 5.49 2.81
N GLY A 99 5.22 4.72 1.97
CA GLY A 99 6.05 3.62 2.44
C GLY A 99 7.14 3.23 1.48
N GLU A 100 8.10 2.48 1.99
CA GLU A 100 9.18 1.89 1.22
C GLU A 100 9.34 0.42 1.57
N GLY A 101 9.70 -0.37 0.58
CA GLY A 101 9.86 -1.80 0.78
C GLY A 101 10.32 -2.54 -0.45
N TYR A 102 10.14 -3.84 -0.45
CA TYR A 102 10.62 -4.71 -1.52
C TYR A 102 9.85 -6.02 -1.55
N ARG A 103 9.94 -6.70 -2.69
CA ARG A 103 9.42 -8.05 -2.84
C ARG A 103 10.34 -9.03 -2.12
N MET A 104 9.83 -9.71 -1.10
CA MET A 104 10.58 -10.71 -0.33
C MET A 104 10.74 -12.02 -1.11
N ASN A 105 9.71 -12.41 -1.86
CA ASN A 105 9.70 -13.62 -2.70
C ASN A 105 8.56 -13.54 -3.73
N HIS A 106 8.31 -14.62 -4.47
CA HIS A 106 7.29 -14.64 -5.51
C HIS A 106 5.87 -14.31 -5.04
N HIS A 107 5.57 -14.48 -3.75
CA HIS A 107 4.25 -14.32 -3.17
C HIS A 107 4.15 -13.21 -2.14
N GLN A 108 5.25 -12.53 -1.79
CA GLN A 108 5.26 -11.63 -0.64
C GLN A 108 5.99 -10.31 -0.88
N ILE A 109 5.41 -9.24 -0.37
CA ILE A 109 5.96 -7.88 -0.36
C ILE A 109 5.94 -7.38 1.07
N VAL A 110 7.03 -6.78 1.51
CA VAL A 110 7.06 -6.07 2.80
C VAL A 110 7.19 -4.58 2.54
N ILE A 111 6.36 -3.76 3.18
CA ILE A 111 6.43 -2.29 3.12
C ILE A 111 6.48 -1.74 4.55
N ALA A 112 7.48 -0.92 4.84
CA ALA A 112 7.50 -0.08 6.02
C ALA A 112 6.84 1.26 5.68
N TYR A 113 5.86 1.72 6.46
CA TYR A 113 5.05 2.88 6.10
C TYR A 113 5.02 3.96 7.19
N THR A 114 4.75 5.19 6.77
CA THR A 114 4.61 6.42 7.58
C THR A 114 3.37 7.19 7.13
N ASN A 115 2.96 8.19 7.92
CA ASN A 115 2.04 9.24 7.46
C ASN A 115 2.82 10.47 6.96
#